data_AF-A0A525HJX3-F1
#
_entry.id   AF-A0A525HJX3-F1
#
_cell.length_a   1.000
_cell.length_b   1.000
_cell.length_c   1.000
_cell.angle_alpha   90.00
_cell.angle_beta   90.00
_cell.angle_gamma   90.00
#
_symmetry.space_group_name_H-M   'P 1'
#
loop_
_entity.id
_entity.type
_entity.pdbx_description
1 polymer ?
#
loop_
_entity_poly.entity_id
_entity_poly.type
_entity_poly.pdbx_seq_one_letter_code
_entity_poly.pdbx_strand_id
1 'polypeptide(L)'
;MLSTLSRLGRTPRRLARDNSGVALLEFAFGAPLVLMLGLYGIELANQALINLKVSQIALNLADNASRVGLINNANIEQLREVDMNDVLQAARNQGAGINLTTNGRVIVSSLEKDSSGTQRIHWQRCIGQKSGTNYDSTYGTTTTTAGTDTTPANAGTLAPSGMGDAGQQVSAPTNGGVMFVEINYDYKPVVGQWLMSLIGSSSLRIHYIASFIVRDNRDFAQIYNPSPTATRSTCNLYPA
;
A
#
# COMPACT_ATOMS: atom_id res chain seq x y z
N MET A 1 77.27 15.50 -27.07
CA MET A 1 76.03 14.92 -26.49
C MET A 1 76.15 15.01 -24.97
N LEU A 2 75.25 15.74 -24.29
CA LEU A 2 75.02 15.80 -22.81
C LEU A 2 74.88 17.26 -22.34
N SER A 3 73.72 17.90 -22.56
CA SER A 3 73.42 19.18 -21.90
C SER A 3 71.93 19.48 -21.64
N THR A 4 71.02 18.50 -21.77
CA THR A 4 69.56 18.74 -21.67
C THR A 4 68.84 18.18 -20.45
N LEU A 5 69.54 17.56 -19.48
CA LEU A 5 68.88 16.85 -18.37
C LEU A 5 68.69 17.65 -17.07
N SER A 6 69.23 18.87 -16.93
CA SER A 6 69.20 19.61 -15.66
C SER A 6 67.91 20.41 -15.39
N ARG A 7 66.95 20.46 -16.33
CA ARG A 7 65.70 21.24 -16.17
C ARG A 7 64.53 20.46 -15.55
N LEU A 8 64.59 19.14 -15.45
CA LEU A 8 63.51 18.33 -14.86
C LEU A 8 63.53 18.24 -13.31
N GLY A 9 64.62 18.63 -12.64
CA GLY A 9 64.71 18.55 -11.17
C GLY A 9 63.93 19.63 -10.40
N ARG A 10 63.49 20.71 -11.08
CA ARG A 10 62.78 21.84 -10.45
C ARG A 10 61.26 21.73 -10.49
N THR A 11 60.71 20.89 -11.36
CA THR A 11 59.26 20.73 -11.57
C THR A 11 58.54 19.99 -10.44
N PRO A 12 59.02 18.87 -9.86
CA PRO A 12 58.27 18.17 -8.81
C PRO A 12 58.20 18.96 -7.50
N ARG A 13 59.26 19.71 -7.17
CA ARG A 13 59.30 20.56 -5.97
C ARG A 13 58.44 21.84 -6.10
N ARG A 14 58.14 22.25 -7.34
CA ARG A 14 57.20 23.33 -7.65
C ARG A 14 55.75 22.84 -7.56
N LEU A 15 55.45 21.66 -8.11
CA LEU A 15 54.15 21.00 -7.96
C LEU A 15 53.83 20.72 -6.48
N ALA A 16 54.79 20.22 -5.71
CA ALA A 16 54.62 19.94 -4.28
C ALA A 16 54.41 21.20 -3.40
N ARG A 17 54.65 22.41 -3.95
CA ARG A 17 54.41 23.70 -3.27
C ARG A 17 53.22 24.46 -3.87
N ASP A 18 52.53 23.88 -4.85
CA ASP A 18 51.42 24.53 -5.51
C ASP A 18 50.13 24.31 -4.72
N ASN A 19 49.65 25.37 -4.06
CA ASN A 19 48.42 25.36 -3.27
C ASN A 19 47.21 25.94 -4.04
N SER A 20 47.38 26.29 -5.32
CA SER A 20 46.33 26.96 -6.11
C SER A 20 45.09 26.10 -6.36
N GLY A 21 45.21 24.77 -6.25
CA GLY A 21 44.13 23.81 -6.46
C GLY A 21 43.48 23.24 -5.17
N VAL A 22 43.91 23.67 -3.98
CA VAL A 22 43.43 23.08 -2.71
C VAL A 22 41.92 23.25 -2.54
N ALA A 23 41.39 24.44 -2.80
CA ALA A 23 39.94 24.70 -2.72
C ALA A 23 39.14 23.86 -3.74
N LEU A 24 39.71 23.61 -4.93
CA LEU A 24 39.07 22.75 -5.93
C LEU A 24 39.02 21.29 -5.47
N LEU A 25 40.09 20.80 -4.83
CA LEU A 25 40.13 19.45 -4.25
C LEU A 25 39.19 19.31 -3.07
N GLU A 26 39.16 20.28 -2.15
CA GLU A 26 38.21 20.31 -1.03
C GLU A 26 36.77 20.29 -1.51
N PHE A 27 36.43 21.07 -2.54
CA PHE A 27 35.12 21.01 -3.17
C PHE A 27 34.87 19.66 -3.85
N ALA A 28 35.84 19.12 -4.59
CA ALA A 28 35.70 17.84 -5.28
C ALA A 28 35.44 16.67 -4.31
N PHE A 29 35.99 16.71 -3.10
CA PHE A 29 35.74 15.71 -2.07
C PHE A 29 34.48 16.00 -1.23
N GLY A 30 34.19 17.27 -0.95
CA GLY A 30 33.03 17.68 -0.15
C GLY A 30 31.70 17.61 -0.90
N ALA A 31 31.68 18.00 -2.17
CA ALA A 31 30.46 18.09 -2.97
C ALA A 31 29.73 16.74 -3.11
N PRO A 32 30.40 15.59 -3.39
CA PRO A 32 29.72 14.30 -3.43
C PRO A 32 29.07 13.93 -2.10
N LEU A 33 29.71 14.24 -0.96
CA LEU A 33 29.18 13.94 0.36
C LEU A 33 27.92 14.76 0.65
N VAL A 34 27.97 16.07 0.39
CA VAL A 34 26.81 16.97 0.58
C VAL A 34 25.67 16.59 -0.37
N LEU A 35 25.98 16.24 -1.62
CA LEU A 35 24.99 15.79 -2.59
C LEU A 35 24.31 14.50 -2.15
N MET A 36 25.07 13.50 -1.71
CA MET A 36 24.51 12.23 -1.21
C MET A 36 23.59 12.46 -0.02
N LEU A 37 23.99 13.30 0.95
CA LEU A 37 23.17 13.64 2.10
C LEU A 37 21.88 14.37 1.71
N GLY A 38 21.97 15.33 0.79
CA GLY A 38 20.80 16.07 0.30
C GLY A 38 19.81 15.18 -0.45
N LEU A 39 20.31 14.34 -1.35
CA LEU A 39 19.52 13.38 -2.10
C LEU A 39 18.87 12.34 -1.19
N TYR A 40 19.60 11.83 -0.21
CA TYR A 40 19.06 10.92 0.80
C TYR A 40 17.95 11.56 1.62
N GLY A 41 18.12 12.81 2.03
CA GLY A 41 17.08 13.57 2.75
C GLY A 41 15.80 13.75 1.92
N ILE A 42 15.93 14.05 0.63
CA ILE A 42 14.79 14.15 -0.29
C ILE A 42 14.06 12.81 -0.43
N GLU A 43 14.82 11.72 -0.59
CA GLU A 43 14.26 10.38 -0.74
C GLU A 43 13.53 9.93 0.52
N LEU A 44 14.10 10.18 1.70
CA LEU A 44 13.44 9.89 2.98
C LEU A 44 12.16 10.72 3.18
N ALA A 45 12.19 12.00 2.83
CA ALA A 45 11.00 12.85 2.89
C ALA A 45 9.91 12.36 1.93
N ASN A 46 10.27 11.99 0.70
CA ASN A 46 9.32 11.42 -0.25
C ASN A 46 8.72 10.11 0.27
N GLN A 47 9.54 9.20 0.80
CA GLN A 47 9.09 7.95 1.40
C GLN A 47 8.08 8.19 2.53
N ALA A 48 8.36 9.14 3.43
CA ALA A 48 7.43 9.50 4.50
C ALA A 48 6.10 10.05 3.95
N LEU A 49 6.14 10.91 2.92
CA LEU A 49 4.94 11.45 2.27
C LEU A 49 4.12 10.35 1.60
N ILE A 50 4.75 9.40 0.91
CA ILE A 50 4.02 8.29 0.29
C ILE A 50 3.41 7.37 1.36
N ASN A 51 4.13 7.09 2.45
CA ASN A 51 3.59 6.32 3.57
C ASN A 51 2.33 6.99 4.14
N LEU A 52 2.37 8.30 4.41
CA LEU A 52 1.20 9.06 4.86
C LEU A 52 0.03 9.00 3.88
N LYS A 53 0.29 9.14 2.58
CA LYS A 53 -0.75 9.04 1.54
C LYS A 53 -1.41 7.67 1.52
N VAL A 54 -0.62 6.60 1.55
CA VAL A 54 -1.13 5.22 1.58
C VAL A 54 -1.99 4.99 2.83
N SER A 55 -1.53 5.47 4.00
CA SER A 55 -2.29 5.39 5.25
C SER A 55 -3.64 6.11 5.17
N GLN A 56 -3.64 7.35 4.64
CA GLN A 56 -4.88 8.12 4.48
C GLN A 56 -5.85 7.45 3.51
N ILE A 57 -5.36 6.90 2.40
CA ILE A 57 -6.20 6.17 1.45
C ILE A 57 -6.81 4.94 2.11
N ALA A 58 -6.04 4.16 2.87
CA ALA A 58 -6.55 2.99 3.56
C ALA A 58 -7.63 3.35 4.60
N LEU A 59 -7.38 4.41 5.40
CA LEU A 59 -8.34 4.91 6.39
C LEU A 59 -9.64 5.39 5.73
N ASN A 60 -9.53 6.21 4.69
CA ASN A 60 -10.69 6.70 3.94
C ASN A 60 -11.45 5.56 3.27
N LEU A 61 -10.74 4.57 2.71
CA LEU A 61 -11.36 3.41 2.08
C LEU A 61 -12.13 2.57 3.11
N ALA A 62 -11.53 2.30 4.27
CA ALA A 62 -12.16 1.52 5.32
C ALA A 62 -13.39 2.24 5.92
N ASP A 63 -13.29 3.55 6.17
CA ASP A 63 -14.42 4.36 6.64
C ASP A 63 -15.55 4.40 5.61
N ASN A 64 -15.26 4.74 4.35
CA ASN A 64 -16.29 4.78 3.30
C ASN A 64 -16.95 3.40 3.11
N ALA A 65 -16.18 2.32 3.08
CA ALA A 65 -16.72 0.96 2.95
C ALA A 65 -17.64 0.58 4.13
N SER A 66 -17.37 1.11 5.33
CA SER A 66 -18.16 0.82 6.54
C SER A 66 -19.50 1.57 6.61
N ARG A 67 -19.73 2.52 5.69
CA ARG A 67 -20.91 3.42 5.66
C ARG A 67 -21.62 3.47 4.31
N VAL A 68 -21.12 2.71 3.32
CA VAL A 68 -21.69 2.68 1.97
C VAL A 68 -22.74 1.59 1.84
N GLY A 69 -23.86 1.91 1.22
CA GLY A 69 -24.95 0.98 0.97
C GLY A 69 -26.25 1.73 0.73
N LEU A 70 -27.30 0.96 0.43
CA LEU A 70 -28.64 1.48 0.22
C LEU A 70 -29.56 1.04 1.36
N ILE A 71 -30.20 2.00 2.03
CA ILE A 71 -31.18 1.70 3.07
C ILE A 71 -32.49 1.25 2.41
N ASN A 72 -32.99 0.08 2.80
CA ASN A 72 -34.26 -0.44 2.34
C ASN A 72 -35.46 0.09 3.16
N ASN A 73 -36.68 -0.28 2.77
CA ASN A 73 -37.90 0.15 3.47
C ASN A 73 -37.99 -0.31 4.94
N ALA A 74 -37.20 -1.31 5.34
CA ALA A 74 -37.10 -1.80 6.72
C ALA A 74 -36.00 -1.11 7.54
N ASN A 75 -35.41 -0.03 7.01
CA ASN A 75 -34.29 0.69 7.64
C ASN A 75 -33.06 -0.21 7.90
N ILE A 76 -32.82 -1.16 6.98
CA ILE A 76 -31.64 -2.01 6.96
C ILE A 76 -30.81 -1.62 5.72
N GLU A 77 -29.53 -1.33 5.93
CA GLU A 77 -28.59 -1.01 4.87
C GLU A 77 -28.16 -2.27 4.12
N GLN A 78 -28.28 -2.24 2.80
CA GLN A 78 -27.81 -3.31 1.92
C GLN A 78 -26.59 -2.82 1.16
N LEU A 79 -25.46 -3.50 1.35
CA LEU A 79 -24.25 -3.23 0.59
C LEU A 79 -24.34 -3.90 -0.79
N ARG A 80 -24.12 -3.13 -1.85
CA ARG A 80 -24.11 -3.66 -3.23
C ARG A 80 -22.72 -3.65 -3.85
N GLU A 81 -22.54 -4.47 -4.88
CA GLU A 81 -21.30 -4.52 -5.68
C GLU A 81 -20.99 -3.19 -6.36
N VAL A 82 -22.03 -2.46 -6.80
CA VAL A 82 -21.85 -1.12 -7.38
C VAL A 82 -21.30 -0.14 -6.34
N ASP A 83 -21.83 -0.17 -5.12
CA ASP A 83 -21.39 0.69 -4.02
C ASP A 83 -19.93 0.39 -3.63
N MET A 84 -19.57 -0.90 -3.60
CA MET A 84 -18.18 -1.29 -3.35
C MET A 84 -17.23 -0.89 -4.47
N ASN A 85 -17.65 -1.01 -5.73
CA ASN A 85 -16.86 -0.58 -6.87
C ASN A 85 -16.65 0.94 -6.86
N ASP A 86 -17.65 1.72 -6.48
CA ASP A 86 -17.54 3.19 -6.36
C ASP A 86 -16.53 3.57 -5.28
N VAL A 87 -16.58 2.90 -4.12
CA VAL A 87 -15.62 3.13 -3.02
C VAL A 87 -14.20 2.72 -3.41
N LEU A 88 -14.02 1.61 -4.13
CA LEU A 88 -12.72 1.20 -4.69
C LEU A 88 -12.21 2.19 -5.75
N GLN A 89 -13.09 2.67 -6.63
CA GLN A 89 -12.75 3.68 -7.62
C GLN A 89 -12.34 5.00 -6.96
N ALA A 90 -12.99 5.38 -5.85
CA ALA A 90 -12.58 6.54 -5.06
C ALA A 90 -11.16 6.37 -4.48
N ALA A 91 -10.80 5.18 -4.00
CA ALA A 91 -9.44 4.90 -3.54
C ALA A 91 -8.42 4.95 -4.69
N ARG A 92 -8.76 4.43 -5.87
CA ARG A 92 -7.94 4.56 -7.09
C ARG A 92 -7.69 6.01 -7.45
N ASN A 93 -8.74 6.84 -7.43
CA ASN A 93 -8.63 8.27 -7.75
C ASN A 93 -7.77 9.02 -6.73
N GLN A 94 -7.92 8.74 -5.42
CA GLN A 94 -7.07 9.31 -4.36
C GLN A 94 -5.60 8.90 -4.54
N GLY A 95 -5.36 7.66 -4.97
CA GLY A 95 -4.05 7.09 -5.22
C GLY A 95 -3.45 7.37 -6.61
N ALA A 96 -4.12 8.13 -7.47
CA ALA A 96 -3.70 8.33 -8.85
C ALA A 96 -2.31 8.97 -8.95
N GLY A 97 -2.00 9.96 -8.10
CA GLY A 97 -0.70 10.63 -8.07
C GLY A 97 0.49 9.74 -7.66
N ILE A 98 0.22 8.52 -7.17
CA ILE A 98 1.25 7.54 -6.82
C ILE A 98 1.12 6.26 -7.69
N ASN A 99 0.22 6.26 -8.67
CA ASN A 99 -0.14 5.07 -9.45
C ASN A 99 -0.46 3.86 -8.55
N LEU A 100 -1.29 4.09 -7.52
CA LEU A 100 -1.57 3.10 -6.46
C LEU A 100 -1.94 1.72 -7.00
N THR A 101 -2.77 1.66 -8.04
CA THR A 101 -3.24 0.40 -8.62
C THR A 101 -2.22 -0.24 -9.56
N THR A 102 -1.31 0.52 -10.17
CA THR A 102 -0.21 -0.07 -10.97
C THR A 102 0.91 -0.59 -10.08
N ASN A 103 1.25 0.17 -9.04
CA ASN A 103 2.35 -0.11 -8.14
C ASN A 103 1.93 -0.84 -6.86
N GLY A 104 0.65 -1.15 -6.69
CA GLY A 104 0.16 -1.74 -5.45
C GLY A 104 -1.03 -2.65 -5.65
N ARG A 105 -1.48 -3.14 -4.50
CA ARG A 105 -2.62 -4.02 -4.34
C ARG A 105 -3.43 -3.54 -3.15
N VAL A 106 -4.69 -3.23 -3.39
CA VAL A 106 -5.66 -2.78 -2.39
C VAL A 106 -6.68 -3.89 -2.21
N ILE A 107 -6.90 -4.29 -0.97
CA ILE A 107 -7.78 -5.40 -0.59
C ILE A 107 -8.74 -4.87 0.46
N VAL A 108 -10.03 -5.02 0.22
CA VAL A 108 -11.10 -4.73 1.18
C VAL A 108 -11.74 -6.05 1.56
N SER A 109 -11.79 -6.33 2.85
CA SER A 109 -12.34 -7.55 3.42
C SER A 109 -13.48 -7.21 4.38
N SER A 110 -14.58 -7.96 4.30
CA SER A 110 -15.62 -7.90 5.32
C SER A 110 -15.38 -8.97 6.37
N LEU A 111 -14.91 -8.55 7.54
CA LEU A 111 -14.76 -9.43 8.70
C LEU A 111 -16.07 -9.37 9.50
N GLU A 112 -16.77 -10.49 9.58
CA GLU A 112 -18.11 -10.54 10.16
C GLU A 112 -18.19 -11.62 11.23
N LYS A 113 -19.02 -11.39 12.25
CA LYS A 113 -19.28 -12.36 13.30
C LYS A 113 -20.78 -12.56 13.44
N ASP A 114 -21.22 -13.81 13.26
CA ASP A 114 -22.62 -14.18 13.38
C ASP A 114 -23.10 -14.19 14.84
N SER A 115 -24.41 -14.37 15.05
CA SER A 115 -25.02 -14.42 16.38
C SER A 115 -24.55 -15.60 17.24
N SER A 116 -23.97 -16.64 16.62
CA SER A 116 -23.36 -17.78 17.33
C SER A 116 -21.93 -17.49 17.77
N GLY A 117 -21.36 -16.36 17.36
CA GLY A 117 -19.99 -15.95 17.65
C GLY A 117 -18.97 -16.44 16.62
N THR A 118 -19.40 -17.11 15.53
CA THR A 118 -18.46 -17.58 14.50
C THR A 118 -18.04 -16.42 13.62
N GLN A 119 -16.72 -16.21 13.53
CA GLN A 119 -16.13 -15.11 12.78
C GLN A 119 -15.54 -15.57 11.44
N ARG A 120 -15.83 -14.84 10.37
CA ARG A 120 -15.42 -15.13 9.00
C ARG A 120 -15.01 -13.88 8.25
N ILE A 121 -14.08 -14.04 7.31
CA ILE A 121 -13.94 -13.13 6.19
C ILE A 121 -15.04 -13.52 5.20
N HIS A 122 -16.15 -12.80 5.21
CA HIS A 122 -17.33 -13.19 4.44
C HIS A 122 -17.10 -13.02 2.94
N TRP A 123 -16.43 -11.94 2.55
CA TRP A 123 -16.05 -11.67 1.16
C TRP A 123 -14.86 -10.72 1.10
N GLN A 124 -14.19 -10.68 -0.05
CA GLN A 124 -13.13 -9.71 -0.34
C GLN A 124 -13.29 -9.10 -1.73
N ARG A 125 -12.99 -7.81 -1.85
CA ARG A 125 -12.90 -7.09 -3.12
C ARG A 125 -11.56 -6.40 -3.23
N CYS A 126 -10.99 -6.40 -4.43
CA CYS A 126 -9.63 -5.95 -4.68
C CYS A 126 -9.51 -5.11 -5.95
N ILE A 127 -8.53 -4.20 -5.93
CA ILE A 127 -8.01 -3.53 -7.11
C ILE A 127 -6.48 -3.50 -7.07
N GLY A 128 -5.85 -3.33 -8.23
CA GLY A 128 -4.41 -3.21 -8.36
C GLY A 128 -3.76 -4.43 -9.03
N GLN A 129 -2.71 -4.15 -9.79
CA GLN A 129 -2.03 -5.07 -10.68
C GLN A 129 -0.96 -5.91 -9.99
N LYS A 130 -0.49 -5.48 -8.80
CA LYS A 130 0.51 -6.26 -8.06
C LYS A 130 -0.12 -7.54 -7.48
N SER A 131 0.67 -8.61 -7.50
CA SER A 131 0.24 -9.97 -7.20
C SER A 131 1.35 -10.78 -6.53
N GLY A 132 0.99 -11.87 -5.87
CA GLY A 132 1.92 -12.82 -5.25
C GLY A 132 2.08 -12.58 -3.75
N THR A 133 2.94 -13.39 -3.11
CA THR A 133 3.07 -13.51 -1.65
C THR A 133 3.24 -12.20 -0.89
N ASN A 134 3.81 -11.16 -1.50
CA ASN A 134 4.03 -9.86 -0.86
C ASN A 134 2.90 -8.85 -1.08
N TYR A 135 1.89 -9.18 -1.88
CA TYR A 135 0.82 -8.26 -2.29
C TYR A 135 -0.58 -8.82 -2.05
N ASP A 136 -0.74 -10.14 -2.17
CA ASP A 136 -1.98 -10.82 -1.85
C ASP A 136 -2.29 -10.73 -0.34
N SER A 137 -3.54 -10.98 0.04
CA SER A 137 -4.02 -10.81 1.42
C SER A 137 -3.20 -11.63 2.42
N THR A 138 -2.63 -10.96 3.42
CA THR A 138 -1.83 -11.61 4.46
C THR A 138 -2.72 -12.38 5.45
N TYR A 139 -3.96 -11.95 5.63
CA TYR A 139 -4.84 -12.41 6.71
C TYR A 139 -5.88 -13.46 6.27
N GLY A 140 -5.73 -14.00 5.06
CA GLY A 140 -6.62 -15.00 4.49
C GLY A 140 -7.27 -14.54 3.19
N THR A 141 -7.73 -15.51 2.39
CA THR A 141 -8.37 -15.28 1.10
C THR A 141 -9.77 -15.86 1.08
N THR A 142 -10.62 -15.33 0.20
CA THR A 142 -11.98 -15.81 -0.05
C THR A 142 -12.14 -16.26 -1.49
N THR A 143 -13.14 -17.11 -1.76
CA THR A 143 -13.50 -17.50 -3.13
C THR A 143 -14.20 -16.35 -3.85
N THR A 144 -14.32 -16.45 -5.17
CA THR A 144 -15.01 -15.43 -5.99
C THR A 144 -16.53 -15.37 -5.76
N THR A 145 -17.09 -16.38 -5.09
CA THR A 145 -18.52 -16.49 -4.76
C THR A 145 -18.80 -16.24 -3.29
N ALA A 146 -17.77 -16.08 -2.47
CA ALA A 146 -17.91 -15.78 -1.05
C ALA A 146 -18.75 -14.52 -0.83
N GLY A 147 -19.71 -14.62 0.08
CA GLY A 147 -20.68 -13.59 0.44
C GLY A 147 -21.73 -13.27 -0.60
N THR A 148 -21.85 -14.04 -1.69
CA THR A 148 -22.79 -13.71 -2.79
C THR A 148 -24.20 -14.26 -2.58
N ASP A 149 -24.35 -15.19 -1.63
CA ASP A 149 -25.62 -15.71 -1.14
C ASP A 149 -25.42 -16.33 0.26
N THR A 150 -26.50 -16.83 0.86
CA THR A 150 -26.52 -17.42 2.20
C THR A 150 -26.16 -18.91 2.23
N THR A 151 -25.71 -19.49 1.11
CA THR A 151 -25.38 -20.92 1.08
C THR A 151 -24.11 -21.20 1.86
N PRO A 152 -23.99 -22.39 2.51
CA PRO A 152 -22.78 -22.73 3.25
C PRO A 152 -21.49 -22.71 2.40
N ALA A 153 -21.60 -22.94 1.09
CA ALA A 153 -20.47 -22.87 0.16
C ALA A 153 -19.93 -21.45 -0.03
N ASN A 154 -20.75 -20.44 0.22
CA ASN A 154 -20.43 -19.03 0.04
C ASN A 154 -20.28 -18.27 1.37
N ALA A 155 -20.28 -18.97 2.51
CA ALA A 155 -20.14 -18.37 3.84
C ALA A 155 -18.79 -17.65 4.08
N GLY A 156 -17.84 -17.76 3.16
CA GLY A 156 -16.50 -17.19 3.27
C GLY A 156 -15.55 -18.04 4.10
N THR A 157 -14.47 -17.42 4.56
CA THR A 157 -13.33 -18.11 5.18
C THR A 157 -13.33 -17.89 6.68
N LEU A 158 -13.18 -18.94 7.48
CA LEU A 158 -13.09 -18.83 8.95
C LEU A 158 -11.90 -17.97 9.37
N ALA A 159 -12.13 -17.01 10.26
CA ALA A 159 -11.11 -16.12 10.83
C ALA A 159 -11.31 -15.99 12.35
N PRO A 160 -11.19 -17.10 13.12
CA PRO A 160 -11.51 -17.12 14.55
C PRO A 160 -10.57 -16.24 15.39
N SER A 161 -9.36 -16.00 14.92
CA SER A 161 -8.36 -15.17 15.60
C SER A 161 -8.44 -13.67 15.25
N GLY A 162 -9.39 -13.26 14.42
CA GLY A 162 -9.43 -11.89 13.88
C GLY A 162 -8.52 -11.69 12.67
N MET A 163 -8.42 -10.43 12.26
CA MET A 163 -7.54 -9.97 11.19
C MET A 163 -6.59 -8.89 11.71
N GLY A 164 -5.38 -8.82 11.17
CA GLY A 164 -4.34 -7.89 11.62
C GLY A 164 -3.10 -8.62 12.13
N ASP A 165 -2.08 -7.83 12.44
CA ASP A 165 -0.80 -8.36 12.89
C ASP A 165 -0.90 -9.10 14.23
N ALA A 166 0.06 -10.00 14.46
CA ALA A 166 0.09 -10.80 15.67
C ALA A 166 0.08 -9.92 16.93
N GLY A 167 -0.95 -10.08 17.77
CA GLY A 167 -1.15 -9.32 19.00
C GLY A 167 -1.89 -7.99 18.82
N GLN A 168 -2.26 -7.63 17.60
CA GLN A 168 -3.04 -6.43 17.26
C GLN A 168 -4.25 -6.77 16.39
N GLN A 169 -4.76 -8.00 16.50
CA GLN A 169 -5.89 -8.44 15.69
C GLN A 169 -7.18 -7.75 16.10
N VAL A 170 -7.94 -7.32 15.10
CA VAL A 170 -9.31 -6.84 15.30
C VAL A 170 -10.30 -7.98 15.12
N SER A 171 -11.38 -7.92 15.89
CA SER A 171 -12.51 -8.86 15.80
C SER A 171 -13.79 -8.08 15.58
N ALA A 172 -14.70 -8.66 14.80
CA ALA A 172 -16.00 -8.06 14.57
C ALA A 172 -16.87 -8.14 15.85
N PRO A 173 -17.73 -7.12 16.08
CA PRO A 173 -18.79 -7.21 17.09
C PRO A 173 -19.73 -8.39 16.78
N THR A 174 -20.35 -8.97 17.81
CA THR A 174 -21.35 -10.02 17.62
C THR A 174 -22.52 -9.50 16.78
N ASN A 175 -22.94 -10.29 15.78
CA ASN A 175 -23.97 -9.90 14.82
C ASN A 175 -23.63 -8.59 14.08
N GLY A 176 -22.35 -8.42 13.74
CA GLY A 176 -21.82 -7.20 13.14
C GLY A 176 -20.60 -7.46 12.26
N GLY A 177 -20.07 -6.39 11.68
CA GLY A 177 -18.96 -6.45 10.74
C GLY A 177 -17.93 -5.35 10.95
N VAL A 178 -16.71 -5.62 10.48
CA VAL A 178 -15.58 -4.70 10.39
C VAL A 178 -15.12 -4.71 8.94
N MET A 179 -15.06 -3.53 8.33
CA MET A 179 -14.38 -3.36 7.06
C MET A 179 -12.88 -3.29 7.31
N PHE A 180 -12.16 -4.30 6.84
CA PHE A 180 -10.72 -4.43 7.00
C PHE A 180 -10.04 -4.19 5.65
N VAL A 181 -9.20 -3.17 5.58
CA VAL A 181 -8.46 -2.78 4.39
C VAL A 181 -6.99 -3.12 4.56
N GLU A 182 -6.41 -3.74 3.55
CA GLU A 182 -4.98 -3.99 3.42
C GLU A 182 -4.49 -3.35 2.12
N ILE A 183 -3.46 -2.50 2.21
CA ILE A 183 -2.77 -1.94 1.06
C ILE A 183 -1.32 -2.39 1.08
N ASN A 184 -0.92 -3.07 0.01
CA ASN A 184 0.46 -3.45 -0.27
C ASN A 184 0.97 -2.62 -1.46
N TYR A 185 1.87 -1.67 -1.22
CA TYR A 185 2.36 -0.73 -2.22
C TYR A 185 3.89 -0.85 -2.42
N ASP A 186 4.29 -0.99 -3.68
CA ASP A 186 5.69 -1.02 -4.15
C ASP A 186 6.18 0.42 -4.32
N TYR A 187 6.97 0.90 -3.35
CA TYR A 187 7.46 2.26 -3.35
C TYR A 187 8.41 2.53 -4.52
N LYS A 188 8.21 3.67 -5.19
CA LYS A 188 9.02 4.12 -6.32
C LYS A 188 9.90 5.31 -5.89
N PRO A 189 11.22 5.11 -5.79
CA PRO A 189 12.15 6.19 -5.45
C PRO A 189 12.15 7.30 -6.50
N VAL A 190 12.41 8.54 -6.06
CA VAL A 190 12.48 9.71 -6.94
C VAL A 190 13.90 10.04 -7.37
N VAL A 191 14.88 9.80 -6.50
CA VAL A 191 16.31 10.00 -6.81
C VAL A 191 16.88 8.86 -7.65
N GLY A 192 16.27 7.68 -7.53
CA GLY A 192 16.61 6.48 -8.29
C GLY A 192 17.06 5.31 -7.41
N GLN A 193 16.92 4.11 -7.96
CA GLN A 193 17.22 2.87 -7.24
C GLN A 193 18.70 2.69 -6.90
N TRP A 194 19.61 3.34 -7.63
CA TRP A 194 21.05 3.26 -7.39
C TRP A 194 21.41 3.76 -5.98
N LEU A 195 20.81 4.85 -5.52
CA LEU A 195 21.06 5.41 -4.19
C LEU A 195 20.55 4.48 -3.09
N MET A 196 19.36 3.90 -3.28
CA MET A 196 18.76 2.94 -2.36
C MET A 196 19.52 1.61 -2.32
N SER A 197 20.04 1.17 -3.47
CA SER A 197 20.89 -0.01 -3.58
C SER A 197 22.23 0.17 -2.84
N LEU A 198 22.83 1.36 -2.88
CA LEU A 198 24.09 1.64 -2.18
C LEU A 198 23.96 1.51 -0.65
N ILE A 199 22.77 1.77 -0.11
CA ILE A 199 22.48 1.66 1.33
C ILE A 199 21.77 0.35 1.70
N GLY A 200 21.71 -0.63 0.79
CA GLY A 200 21.19 -1.97 1.05
C GLY A 200 19.66 -2.11 1.04
N SER A 201 18.92 -1.14 0.51
CA SER A 201 17.45 -1.17 0.42
C SER A 201 17.00 -1.33 -1.04
N SER A 202 16.86 -2.56 -1.51
CA SER A 202 16.57 -2.87 -2.94
C SER A 202 15.08 -2.95 -3.28
N SER A 203 14.19 -3.09 -2.29
CA SER A 203 12.75 -3.07 -2.48
C SER A 203 12.07 -2.62 -1.19
N LEU A 204 11.41 -1.46 -1.22
CA LEU A 204 10.64 -0.97 -0.09
C LEU A 204 9.16 -1.20 -0.35
N ARG A 205 8.55 -2.11 0.41
CA ARG A 205 7.11 -2.29 0.43
C ARG A 205 6.52 -1.46 1.55
N ILE A 206 5.53 -0.65 1.22
CA ILE A 206 4.66 -0.01 2.21
C ILE A 206 3.46 -0.93 2.38
N HIS A 207 3.34 -1.52 3.56
CA HIS A 207 2.19 -2.32 3.96
C HIS A 207 1.44 -1.53 5.03
N TYR A 208 0.15 -1.33 4.80
CA TYR A 208 -0.69 -0.60 5.74
C TYR A 208 -2.06 -1.26 5.85
N ILE A 209 -2.54 -1.35 7.08
CA ILE A 209 -3.85 -1.88 7.41
C ILE A 209 -4.71 -0.79 8.06
N ALA A 210 -5.99 -0.78 7.72
CA ALA A 210 -6.97 0.08 8.34
C ALA A 210 -8.25 -0.72 8.59
N SER A 211 -8.94 -0.46 9.69
CA SER A 211 -10.21 -1.12 9.95
C SER A 211 -11.21 -0.18 10.61
N PHE A 212 -12.48 -0.29 10.19
CA PHE A 212 -13.61 0.43 10.78
C PHE A 212 -14.77 -0.53 11.00
N ILE A 213 -15.38 -0.45 12.18
CA ILE A 213 -16.62 -1.18 12.48
C ILE A 213 -17.73 -0.59 11.59
N VAL A 214 -18.52 -1.46 10.98
CA VAL A 214 -19.76 -1.08 10.29
C VAL A 214 -20.73 -0.55 11.35
N ARG A 215 -21.09 0.73 11.23
CA ARG A 215 -21.88 1.44 12.25
C ARG A 215 -23.37 1.42 11.97
N ASP A 216 -23.72 1.35 10.69
CA ASP A 216 -25.10 1.34 10.25
C ASP A 216 -25.71 -0.05 10.43
N ASN A 217 -27.04 -0.09 10.51
CA ASN A 217 -27.79 -1.35 10.64
C ASN A 217 -27.74 -2.12 9.31
N ARG A 218 -26.63 -2.81 9.05
CA ARG A 218 -26.35 -3.48 7.79
C ARG A 218 -26.82 -4.91 7.77
N ASP A 219 -27.33 -5.32 6.61
CA ASP A 219 -27.58 -6.71 6.29
C ASP A 219 -26.26 -7.43 5.94
N PHE A 220 -25.87 -8.38 6.77
CA PHE A 220 -24.68 -9.21 6.60
C PHE A 220 -24.97 -10.56 5.92
N ALA A 221 -26.19 -10.79 5.43
CA ALA A 221 -26.53 -12.05 4.76
C ALA A 221 -25.75 -12.27 3.46
N GLN A 222 -25.48 -11.21 2.71
CA GLN A 222 -24.76 -11.24 1.43
C GLN A 222 -24.37 -9.82 0.98
N ILE A 223 -23.44 -9.72 0.03
CA ILE A 223 -23.24 -8.53 -0.81
C ILE A 223 -24.13 -8.63 -2.05
N TYR A 224 -24.95 -7.60 -2.25
CA TYR A 224 -26.02 -7.59 -3.24
C TYR A 224 -25.53 -7.18 -4.64
N ASN A 225 -26.08 -7.77 -5.69
CA ASN A 225 -25.84 -7.32 -7.07
C ASN A 225 -27.14 -7.18 -7.91
N PRO A 226 -28.14 -6.42 -7.44
CA PRO A 226 -29.36 -6.15 -8.19
C PRO A 226 -29.09 -5.19 -9.35
N SER A 227 -30.10 -4.92 -10.18
CA SER A 227 -30.00 -3.90 -11.23
C SER A 227 -29.81 -2.49 -10.62
N PRO A 228 -28.86 -1.66 -11.11
CA PRO A 228 -27.87 -1.98 -12.14
C PRO A 228 -26.79 -2.92 -11.61
N THR A 229 -26.56 -4.01 -12.32
CA THR A 229 -25.54 -5.00 -11.93
C THR A 229 -24.14 -4.47 -12.20
N ALA A 230 -23.20 -4.74 -11.31
CA ALA A 230 -21.80 -4.41 -11.48
C ALA A 230 -20.93 -5.68 -11.63
N THR A 231 -19.81 -5.54 -12.35
CA THR A 231 -18.76 -6.57 -12.33
C THR A 231 -18.11 -6.59 -10.96
N ARG A 232 -18.15 -7.74 -10.29
CA ARG A 232 -17.58 -7.91 -8.96
C ARG A 232 -16.06 -7.74 -9.03
N SER A 233 -15.50 -6.88 -8.18
CA SER A 233 -14.06 -6.68 -8.05
C SER A 233 -13.39 -7.81 -7.25
N THR A 234 -13.57 -9.07 -7.66
CA THR A 234 -13.04 -10.23 -6.93
C THR A 234 -11.51 -10.27 -6.98
N CYS A 235 -10.89 -10.79 -5.91
CA CYS A 235 -9.43 -10.71 -5.73
C CYS A 235 -8.60 -11.64 -6.64
N ASN A 236 -9.23 -12.47 -7.46
CA ASN A 236 -8.54 -13.14 -8.56
C ASN A 236 -8.34 -12.20 -9.78
N LEU A 237 -8.93 -11.01 -9.76
CA LEU A 237 -8.75 -9.98 -10.77
C LEU A 237 -7.59 -9.06 -10.36
N TYR A 238 -6.89 -8.54 -11.37
CA TYR A 238 -5.75 -7.63 -11.21
C TYR A 238 -5.95 -6.35 -12.04
N PRO A 239 -7.09 -5.62 -11.87
CA PRO A 239 -7.37 -4.43 -12.66
C PRO A 239 -6.45 -3.28 -12.23
N ALA A 240 -6.04 -2.48 -13.22
CA ALA A 240 -5.32 -1.22 -13.00
C ALA A 240 -6.26 -0.12 -12.50
#